data_AF-A0A972G8M1-F1
#
_entry.id   AF-A0A972G8M1-F1
#
_cell.length_a   1.000
_cell.length_b   1.000
_cell.length_c   1.000
_cell.angle_alpha   90.00
_cell.angle_beta   90.00
_cell.angle_gamma   90.00
#
_symmetry.space_group_name_H-M   'P 1'
#
loop_
_entity.id
_entity.type
_entity.pdbx_description
1 polymer ?
#
loop_
_entity_poly.entity_id
_entity_poly.type
_entity_poly.pdbx_seq_one_letter_code
_entity_poly.pdbx_strand_id
1 'polypeptide(L)'
;MNQTHGSVCVATLGGQPQVVTLALDRLLARGEHIDEVIVVHLAPHNERYRKALKCLQYEFAGDRYVGKPCRYRPVSIRLRSQPINDLSSEQAIDAARNTFHTLFGQLKQHDVTIHLCVSGGRRLLGILALAMAQLHFDYADRIWHLYSPDEVRRQTHCGSVMHLPNHPDVLLVNVPMLPSSHFIAPYLTTQTSASSAFEQQQQILDVSERTRCQQVVEALTPRQCAVLRAFAQGLNPQEVANQLHIAISTVDSHKTTIFEECINAWNLSSDRRLQYYFLREKFAAFFGV
;
A
#
# COMPACT_ATOMS: atom_id res chain seq x y z
N MET A 1 -32.10 8.04 -13.25
CA MET A 1 -32.14 7.86 -11.79
C MET A 1 -30.70 7.69 -11.32
N ASN A 2 -30.11 8.71 -10.69
CA ASN A 2 -28.76 8.59 -10.14
C ASN A 2 -28.82 7.59 -8.98
N GLN A 3 -28.21 6.42 -9.16
CA GLN A 3 -27.88 5.57 -8.03
C GLN A 3 -26.84 6.34 -7.22
N THR A 4 -27.21 6.82 -6.04
CA THR A 4 -26.23 7.32 -5.07
C THR A 4 -25.43 6.10 -4.60
N HIS A 5 -24.25 5.88 -5.20
CA HIS A 5 -23.29 4.92 -4.68
C HIS A 5 -22.93 5.32 -3.25
N GLY A 6 -23.10 4.39 -2.31
CA GLY A 6 -22.77 4.64 -0.90
C GLY A 6 -21.27 4.91 -0.76
N SER A 7 -20.90 5.70 0.25
CA SER A 7 -19.49 5.97 0.53
C SER A 7 -19.17 5.76 2.00
N VAL A 8 -18.02 5.16 2.24
CA VAL A 8 -17.66 4.61 3.54
C VAL A 8 -16.25 5.08 3.91
N CYS A 9 -16.11 5.62 5.11
CA CYS A 9 -14.81 5.95 5.68
C CYS A 9 -14.33 4.78 6.53
N VAL A 10 -13.21 4.15 6.15
CA VAL A 10 -12.54 3.13 6.96
C VAL A 10 -11.33 3.75 7.64
N ALA A 11 -11.21 3.65 8.95
CA ALA A 11 -10.08 4.21 9.69
C ALA A 11 -9.41 3.17 10.58
N THR A 12 -8.07 3.15 10.59
CA THR A 12 -7.32 2.40 11.60
C THR A 12 -7.30 3.18 12.92
N LEU A 13 -7.54 2.51 14.04
CA LEU A 13 -7.63 3.15 15.35
C LEU A 13 -6.50 2.72 16.29
N GLY A 14 -6.06 3.69 17.09
CA GLY A 14 -5.23 3.51 18.28
C GLY A 14 -5.91 4.10 19.50
N GLY A 15 -5.16 4.79 20.36
CA GLY A 15 -5.75 5.53 21.48
C GLY A 15 -6.08 6.99 21.22
N GLN A 16 -6.07 7.42 19.97
CA GLN A 16 -6.30 8.81 19.59
C GLN A 16 -7.58 8.84 18.74
N PRO A 17 -8.78 8.91 19.37
CA PRO A 17 -10.05 8.85 18.66
C PRO A 17 -10.26 10.05 17.73
N GLN A 18 -9.77 11.22 18.12
CA GLN A 18 -9.91 12.46 17.35
C GLN A 18 -9.33 12.36 15.93
N VAL A 19 -8.38 11.47 15.68
CA VAL A 19 -7.82 11.29 14.33
C VAL A 19 -8.91 10.88 13.34
N VAL A 20 -9.89 10.09 13.78
CA VAL A 20 -11.02 9.64 12.95
C VAL A 20 -11.95 10.81 12.64
N THR A 21 -12.33 11.59 13.65
CA THR A 21 -13.25 12.72 13.49
C THR A 21 -12.61 13.87 12.73
N LEU A 22 -11.34 14.20 12.98
CA LEU A 22 -10.60 15.19 12.19
C LEU A 22 -10.48 14.78 10.72
N ALA A 23 -10.25 13.49 10.43
CA ALA A 23 -10.22 13.00 9.05
C ALA A 23 -11.61 13.10 8.40
N LEU A 24 -12.66 12.71 9.12
CA LEU A 24 -14.03 12.78 8.65
C LEU A 24 -14.49 14.22 8.41
N ASP A 25 -14.21 15.15 9.32
CA ASP A 25 -14.50 16.57 9.18
C ASP A 25 -13.89 17.12 7.89
N ARG A 26 -12.67 16.68 7.54
CA ARG A 26 -11.98 17.08 6.30
C ARG A 26 -12.59 16.46 5.04
N LEU A 27 -13.06 15.21 5.11
CA LEU A 27 -13.80 14.59 4.01
C LEU A 27 -15.11 15.34 3.76
N LEU A 28 -15.89 15.58 4.81
CA LEU A 28 -17.17 16.28 4.72
C LEU A 28 -17.00 17.73 4.25
N ALA A 29 -15.95 18.43 4.69
CA ALA A 29 -15.63 19.79 4.25
C ALA A 29 -15.26 19.86 2.75
N ARG A 30 -14.81 18.75 2.16
CA ARG A 30 -14.56 18.63 0.71
C ARG A 30 -15.82 18.31 -0.09
N GLY A 31 -16.95 18.13 0.58
CA GLY A 31 -18.22 17.75 -0.06
C GLY A 31 -18.38 16.25 -0.25
N GLU A 32 -17.48 15.42 0.30
CA GLU A 32 -17.66 13.96 0.28
C GLU A 32 -18.89 13.59 1.10
N HIS A 33 -19.71 12.70 0.56
CA HIS A 33 -20.79 12.06 1.31
C HIS A 33 -20.23 10.82 2.00
N ILE A 34 -20.46 10.63 3.31
CA ILE A 34 -20.01 9.43 4.04
C ILE A 34 -21.20 8.86 4.81
N ASP A 35 -21.67 7.68 4.39
CA ASP A 35 -22.81 6.97 4.97
C ASP A 35 -22.46 6.16 6.21
N GLU A 36 -21.22 5.64 6.26
CA GLU A 36 -20.74 4.80 7.35
C GLU A 36 -19.27 5.09 7.66
N VAL A 37 -18.93 5.05 8.94
CA VAL A 37 -17.56 5.08 9.45
C VAL A 37 -17.25 3.76 10.12
N ILE A 38 -16.28 3.04 9.55
CA ILE A 38 -15.82 1.75 10.04
C ILE A 38 -14.46 1.94 10.70
N VAL A 39 -14.36 1.59 11.97
CA VAL A 39 -13.12 1.78 12.73
C VAL A 39 -12.50 0.44 13.09
N VAL A 40 -11.35 0.13 12.48
CA VAL A 40 -10.63 -1.13 12.68
C VAL A 40 -9.62 -0.99 13.82
N HIS A 41 -9.69 -1.86 14.81
CA HIS A 41 -8.86 -1.81 16.01
C HIS A 41 -8.40 -3.19 16.50
N LEU A 42 -7.41 -3.22 17.39
CA LEU A 42 -6.80 -4.44 17.93
C LEU A 42 -7.47 -4.88 19.24
N ALA A 43 -7.16 -4.17 20.32
CA ALA A 43 -7.34 -4.65 21.70
C ALA A 43 -8.48 -3.91 22.43
N PRO A 44 -9.76 -4.28 22.25
CA PRO A 44 -10.89 -3.59 22.89
C PRO A 44 -10.83 -3.61 24.42
N HIS A 45 -10.18 -4.62 25.01
CA HIS A 45 -10.03 -4.74 26.46
C HIS A 45 -8.97 -3.80 27.06
N ASN A 46 -8.09 -3.26 26.23
CA ASN A 46 -7.14 -2.26 26.68
C ASN A 46 -7.87 -0.92 26.89
N GLU A 47 -7.69 -0.32 28.07
CA GLU A 47 -8.37 0.91 28.48
C GLU A 47 -8.23 2.04 27.46
N ARG A 48 -7.06 2.13 26.81
CA ARG A 48 -6.76 3.12 25.78
C ARG A 48 -7.72 3.01 24.58
N TYR A 49 -7.95 1.80 24.08
CA TYR A 49 -8.91 1.57 22.99
C TYR A 49 -10.34 1.73 23.46
N ARG A 50 -10.67 1.22 24.65
CA ARG A 50 -12.01 1.35 25.24
C ARG A 50 -12.45 2.81 25.38
N LYS A 51 -11.56 3.68 25.88
CA LYS A 51 -11.80 5.13 25.96
C LYS A 51 -12.00 5.73 24.56
N ALA A 52 -11.12 5.42 23.62
CA ALA A 52 -11.20 5.95 22.26
C ALA A 52 -12.50 5.54 21.54
N LEU A 53 -12.88 4.26 21.61
CA LEU A 53 -14.12 3.75 21.04
C LEU A 53 -15.35 4.40 21.69
N LYS A 54 -15.32 4.63 23.00
CA LYS A 54 -16.41 5.32 23.72
C LYS A 54 -16.54 6.78 23.28
N CYS A 55 -15.44 7.51 23.13
CA CYS A 55 -15.45 8.87 22.60
C CYS A 55 -16.08 8.90 21.20
N LEU A 56 -15.65 8.02 20.30
CA LEU A 56 -16.23 7.92 18.97
C LEU A 56 -17.72 7.59 19.03
N GLN A 57 -18.13 6.61 19.84
CA GLN A 57 -19.54 6.25 19.96
C GLN A 57 -20.43 7.44 20.36
N TYR A 58 -19.94 8.38 21.17
CA TYR A 58 -20.69 9.60 21.50
C TYR A 58 -20.84 10.55 20.30
N GLU A 59 -19.82 10.69 19.47
CA GLU A 59 -19.88 11.55 18.27
C GLU A 59 -20.83 11.03 17.19
N PHE A 60 -21.13 9.73 17.21
CA PHE A 60 -22.05 9.07 16.29
C PHE A 60 -23.40 8.69 16.94
N ALA A 61 -23.78 9.34 18.04
CA ALA A 61 -25.00 9.01 18.75
C ALA A 61 -26.25 9.08 17.84
N GLY A 62 -27.01 7.98 17.80
CA GLY A 62 -28.20 7.87 16.95
C GLY A 62 -27.89 7.70 15.46
N ASP A 63 -26.74 7.11 15.11
CA ASP A 63 -26.26 6.91 13.74
C ASP A 63 -26.22 8.23 12.95
N ARG A 64 -25.73 9.28 13.62
CA ARG A 64 -25.58 10.62 13.05
C ARG A 64 -24.25 11.22 13.43
N TYR A 65 -23.64 11.92 12.48
CA TYR A 65 -22.42 12.70 12.69
C TYR A 65 -22.69 14.16 12.29
N VAL A 66 -22.48 15.08 13.23
CA VAL A 66 -22.75 16.53 13.03
C VAL A 66 -24.16 16.76 12.44
N GLY A 67 -25.15 16.04 12.97
CA GLY A 67 -26.56 16.13 12.58
C GLY A 67 -26.95 15.40 11.29
N LYS A 68 -25.99 14.91 10.49
CA LYS A 68 -26.26 14.16 9.25
C LYS A 68 -26.27 12.65 9.50
N PRO A 69 -27.09 11.86 8.78
CA PRO A 69 -27.04 10.39 8.87
C PRO A 69 -25.63 9.89 8.57
N CYS A 70 -25.06 9.11 9.51
CA CYS A 70 -23.75 8.51 9.36
C CYS A 70 -23.60 7.40 10.40
N ARG A 71 -23.59 6.13 9.96
CA ARG A 71 -23.51 4.98 10.85
C ARG A 71 -22.09 4.80 11.38
N TYR A 72 -21.97 4.38 12.63
CA TYR A 72 -20.68 4.02 13.22
C TYR A 72 -20.55 2.51 13.46
N ARG A 73 -19.45 1.91 12.99
CA ARG A 73 -19.18 0.48 13.13
C ARG A 73 -17.74 0.19 13.57
N PRO A 74 -17.51 -0.14 14.86
CA PRO A 74 -16.21 -0.62 15.31
C PRO A 74 -15.99 -2.08 14.88
N VAL A 75 -14.81 -2.39 14.35
CA VAL A 75 -14.39 -3.73 13.93
C VAL A 75 -13.12 -4.12 14.67
N SER A 76 -13.24 -5.12 15.54
CA SER A 76 -12.08 -5.70 16.24
C SER A 76 -11.41 -6.74 15.35
N ILE A 77 -10.09 -6.70 15.23
CA ILE A 77 -9.31 -7.78 14.63
C ILE A 77 -9.29 -8.95 15.60
N ARG A 78 -9.57 -10.16 15.09
CA ARG A 78 -9.70 -11.38 15.89
C ARG A 78 -8.84 -12.50 15.32
N LEU A 79 -8.18 -13.24 16.21
CA LEU A 79 -7.51 -14.51 15.93
C LEU A 79 -8.30 -15.62 16.63
N ARG A 80 -8.81 -16.60 15.87
CA ARG A 80 -9.62 -17.73 16.40
C ARG A 80 -10.74 -17.23 17.34
N SER A 81 -11.49 -16.21 16.89
CA SER A 81 -12.60 -15.57 17.61
C SER A 81 -12.24 -14.67 18.79
N GLN A 82 -10.97 -14.62 19.22
CA GLN A 82 -10.51 -13.74 20.29
C GLN A 82 -9.90 -12.45 19.72
N PRO A 83 -10.23 -11.27 20.26
CA PRO A 83 -9.55 -10.03 19.89
C PRO A 83 -8.04 -10.12 20.11
N ILE A 84 -7.25 -9.60 19.17
CA ILE A 84 -5.78 -9.59 19.33
C ILE A 84 -5.32 -8.37 20.14
N ASN A 85 -4.34 -8.56 21.02
CA ASN A 85 -3.81 -7.47 21.85
C ASN A 85 -2.82 -6.59 21.08
N ASP A 86 -2.01 -7.19 20.22
CA ASP A 86 -1.02 -6.50 19.40
C ASP A 86 -0.66 -7.30 18.14
N LEU A 87 0.12 -6.69 17.25
CA LEU A 87 0.66 -7.32 16.03
C LEU A 87 2.06 -7.88 16.28
N SER A 88 2.20 -8.75 17.28
CA SER A 88 3.50 -9.27 17.75
C SER A 88 3.83 -10.69 17.26
N SER A 89 3.00 -11.29 16.42
CA SER A 89 3.21 -12.61 15.84
C SER A 89 2.71 -12.68 14.40
N GLU A 90 3.24 -13.61 13.62
CA GLU A 90 2.80 -13.85 12.24
C GLU A 90 1.30 -14.15 12.18
N GLN A 91 0.78 -14.97 13.09
CA GLN A 91 -0.64 -15.28 13.19
C GLN A 91 -1.50 -14.03 13.44
N ALA A 92 -1.02 -13.09 14.26
CA ALA A 92 -1.73 -11.83 14.52
C ALA A 92 -1.68 -10.89 13.29
N ILE A 93 -0.55 -10.87 12.57
CA ILE A 93 -0.39 -10.14 11.32
C ILE A 93 -1.33 -10.69 10.25
N ASP A 94 -1.40 -12.02 10.09
CA ASP A 94 -2.30 -12.67 9.14
C ASP A 94 -3.77 -12.46 9.51
N ALA A 95 -4.13 -12.49 10.80
CA ALA A 95 -5.47 -12.13 11.25
C ALA A 95 -5.85 -10.70 10.84
N ALA A 96 -4.93 -9.73 10.97
CA ALA A 96 -5.16 -8.35 10.55
C ALA A 96 -5.29 -8.24 9.02
N ARG A 97 -4.41 -8.89 8.25
CA ARG A 97 -4.50 -8.95 6.78
C ARG A 97 -5.84 -9.52 6.33
N ASN A 98 -6.23 -10.67 6.87
CA ASN A 98 -7.49 -11.33 6.53
C ASN A 98 -8.71 -10.47 6.91
N THR A 99 -8.62 -9.72 8.02
CA THR A 99 -9.69 -8.78 8.41
C THR A 99 -9.86 -7.69 7.36
N PHE A 100 -8.79 -7.03 6.92
CA PHE A 100 -8.88 -6.00 5.89
C PHE A 100 -9.28 -6.55 4.52
N HIS A 101 -8.70 -7.68 4.10
CA HIS A 101 -9.07 -8.35 2.85
C HIS A 101 -10.57 -8.67 2.80
N THR A 102 -11.09 -9.26 3.87
CA THR A 102 -12.53 -9.58 3.97
C THR A 102 -13.38 -8.31 4.00
N LEU A 103 -12.97 -7.33 4.81
CA LEU A 103 -13.71 -6.07 4.94
C LEU A 103 -13.80 -5.32 3.61
N PHE A 104 -12.68 -5.11 2.93
CA PHE A 104 -12.66 -4.41 1.65
C PHE A 104 -13.38 -5.20 0.57
N GLY A 105 -13.17 -6.52 0.50
CA GLY A 105 -13.92 -7.37 -0.43
C GLY A 105 -15.44 -7.26 -0.25
N GLN A 106 -15.93 -7.28 1.00
CA GLN A 106 -17.36 -7.09 1.30
C GLN A 106 -17.85 -5.70 0.91
N LEU A 107 -17.09 -4.64 1.18
CA LEU A 107 -17.47 -3.29 0.78
C LEU A 107 -17.55 -3.18 -0.76
N LYS A 108 -16.55 -3.69 -1.48
CA LYS A 108 -16.57 -3.67 -2.96
C LYS A 108 -17.70 -4.49 -3.56
N GLN A 109 -18.17 -5.57 -2.91
CA GLN A 109 -19.37 -6.31 -3.34
C GLN A 109 -20.66 -5.47 -3.27
N HIS A 110 -20.70 -4.44 -2.43
CA HIS A 110 -21.84 -3.53 -2.31
C HIS A 110 -21.69 -2.25 -3.15
N ASP A 111 -20.68 -2.20 -4.03
CA ASP A 111 -20.42 -1.08 -4.94
C ASP A 111 -20.31 0.29 -4.23
N VAL A 112 -19.67 0.29 -3.06
CA VAL A 112 -19.41 1.52 -2.29
C VAL A 112 -18.02 2.08 -2.59
N THR A 113 -17.91 3.41 -2.51
CA THR A 113 -16.61 4.09 -2.52
C THR A 113 -15.98 4.06 -1.14
N ILE A 114 -14.71 3.69 -1.07
CA ILE A 114 -13.96 3.53 0.18
C ILE A 114 -12.97 4.70 0.35
N HIS A 115 -13.10 5.43 1.45
CA HIS A 115 -12.12 6.40 1.92
C HIS A 115 -11.34 5.80 3.11
N LEU A 116 -10.13 5.30 2.86
CA LEU A 116 -9.29 4.68 3.89
C LEU A 116 -8.38 5.70 4.58
N CYS A 117 -8.52 5.91 5.89
CA CYS A 117 -7.59 6.70 6.70
C CYS A 117 -6.64 5.80 7.52
N VAL A 118 -5.33 5.91 7.27
CA VAL A 118 -4.29 5.07 7.92
C VAL A 118 -3.49 5.80 9.02
N SER A 119 -3.95 6.97 9.46
CA SER A 119 -3.20 7.82 10.40
C SER A 119 -3.28 7.38 11.87
N GLY A 120 -4.29 6.59 12.22
CA GLY A 120 -4.48 6.11 13.59
C GLY A 120 -3.90 4.71 13.81
N GLY A 121 -3.65 4.36 15.06
CA GLY A 121 -3.27 2.99 15.44
C GLY A 121 -1.78 2.68 15.39
N ARG A 122 -1.47 1.39 15.40
CA ARG A 122 -0.10 0.88 15.22
C ARG A 122 0.33 1.12 13.77
N ARG A 123 1.55 1.58 13.53
CA ARG A 123 2.07 1.82 12.17
C ARG A 123 1.95 0.59 11.27
N LEU A 124 2.26 -0.60 11.81
CA LEU A 124 2.12 -1.86 11.08
C LEU A 124 0.66 -2.12 10.66
N LEU A 125 -0.33 -1.75 11.48
CA LEU A 125 -1.74 -1.91 11.13
C LEU A 125 -2.12 -1.07 9.89
N GLY A 126 -1.67 0.17 9.83
CA GLY A 126 -1.85 1.05 8.67
C GLY A 126 -1.16 0.52 7.41
N ILE A 127 0.04 -0.05 7.54
CA ILE A 127 0.76 -0.70 6.44
C ILE A 127 -0.03 -1.91 5.90
N LEU A 128 -0.57 -2.75 6.78
CA LEU A 128 -1.37 -3.91 6.36
C LEU A 128 -2.68 -3.47 5.69
N ALA A 129 -3.33 -2.42 6.20
CA ALA A 129 -4.51 -1.84 5.58
C ALA A 129 -4.19 -1.30 4.17
N LEU A 130 -3.08 -0.57 4.01
CA LEU A 130 -2.61 -0.06 2.74
C LEU A 130 -2.34 -1.19 1.73
N ALA A 131 -1.66 -2.26 2.18
CA ALA A 131 -1.38 -3.41 1.33
C ALA A 131 -2.66 -4.09 0.82
N MET A 132 -3.70 -4.22 1.67
CA MET A 132 -4.98 -4.79 1.24
C MET A 132 -5.79 -3.81 0.38
N ALA A 133 -5.69 -2.51 0.62
CA ALA A 133 -6.31 -1.50 -0.23
C ALA A 133 -5.78 -1.60 -1.67
N GLN A 134 -4.47 -1.78 -1.86
CA GLN A 134 -3.87 -1.96 -3.19
C GLN A 134 -4.42 -3.15 -3.97
N LEU A 135 -4.97 -4.17 -3.31
CA LEU A 135 -5.57 -5.35 -3.96
C LEU A 135 -7.04 -5.16 -4.31
N HIS A 136 -7.77 -4.34 -3.56
CA HIS A 136 -9.22 -4.20 -3.68
C HIS A 136 -9.69 -2.87 -4.30
N PHE A 137 -8.88 -1.82 -4.20
CA PHE A 137 -9.32 -0.48 -4.53
C PHE A 137 -9.34 -0.25 -6.04
N ASP A 138 -10.33 0.52 -6.50
CA ASP A 138 -10.42 1.03 -7.86
C ASP A 138 -10.11 2.54 -7.92
N TYR A 139 -10.52 3.20 -8.99
CA TYR A 139 -10.25 4.62 -9.23
C TYR A 139 -11.12 5.58 -8.40
N ALA A 140 -12.26 5.11 -7.90
CA ALA A 140 -13.15 5.90 -7.05
C ALA A 140 -12.64 5.93 -5.61
N ASP A 141 -12.02 4.83 -5.16
CA ASP A 141 -11.50 4.70 -3.81
C ASP A 141 -10.29 5.62 -3.54
N ARG A 142 -10.13 6.05 -2.28
CA ARG A 142 -9.12 7.00 -1.86
C ARG A 142 -8.43 6.57 -0.58
N ILE A 143 -7.12 6.82 -0.50
CA ILE A 143 -6.34 6.60 0.72
C ILE A 143 -5.90 7.95 1.27
N TRP A 144 -6.03 8.10 2.58
CA TRP A 144 -5.85 9.33 3.29
C TRP A 144 -4.87 9.17 4.45
N HIS A 145 -4.05 10.19 4.61
CA HIS A 145 -3.24 10.39 5.80
C HIS A 145 -3.55 11.77 6.38
N LEU A 146 -4.14 11.81 7.57
CA LEU A 146 -4.25 13.00 8.39
C LEU A 146 -2.86 13.41 8.89
N TYR A 147 -2.45 14.60 8.51
CA TYR A 147 -1.33 15.32 9.08
C TYR A 147 -1.82 16.39 10.06
N SER A 148 -1.14 16.52 11.18
CA SER A 148 -1.36 17.60 12.16
C SER A 148 -0.04 17.93 12.84
N PRO A 149 0.32 19.22 13.01
CA PRO A 149 1.50 19.62 13.75
C PRO A 149 1.47 19.13 15.20
N ASP A 150 2.63 19.07 15.83
CA ASP A 150 2.75 18.58 17.20
C ASP A 150 1.94 19.40 18.22
N GLU A 151 1.77 20.71 17.98
CA GLU A 151 0.92 21.55 18.83
C GLU A 151 -0.54 21.09 18.81
N VAL A 152 -1.10 20.88 17.61
CA VAL A 152 -2.45 20.36 17.44
C VAL A 152 -2.57 18.94 18.04
N ARG A 153 -1.55 18.10 17.86
CA ARG A 153 -1.54 16.75 18.44
C ARG A 153 -1.52 16.77 19.98
N ARG A 154 -0.82 17.72 20.59
CA ARG A 154 -0.85 17.93 22.05
C ARG A 154 -2.22 18.42 22.51
N GLN A 155 -2.76 19.44 21.84
CA GLN A 155 -4.05 20.04 22.18
C GLN A 155 -5.19 19.02 22.13
N THR A 156 -5.17 18.13 21.13
CA THR A 156 -6.24 17.15 20.88
C THR A 156 -5.98 15.77 21.49
N HIS A 157 -4.89 15.62 22.25
CA HIS A 157 -4.42 14.34 22.76
C HIS A 157 -5.49 13.59 23.57
N CYS A 158 -5.60 12.28 23.34
CA CYS A 158 -6.60 11.40 23.95
C CYS A 158 -8.05 11.83 23.72
N GLY A 159 -8.33 12.58 22.64
CA GLY A 159 -9.68 13.06 22.34
C GLY A 159 -10.14 14.20 23.25
N SER A 160 -9.22 14.96 23.84
CA SER A 160 -9.55 16.20 24.59
C SER A 160 -10.33 17.20 23.73
N VAL A 161 -10.05 17.22 22.44
CA VAL A 161 -10.79 17.97 21.41
C VAL A 161 -11.01 17.02 20.24
N MET A 162 -12.28 16.72 19.96
CA MET A 162 -12.67 15.79 18.90
C MET A 162 -12.77 16.45 17.52
N HIS A 163 -13.03 17.75 17.46
CA HIS A 163 -13.31 18.46 16.22
C HIS A 163 -12.47 19.73 16.08
N LEU A 164 -11.92 19.94 14.88
CA LEU A 164 -11.24 21.16 14.47
C LEU A 164 -11.62 21.53 13.03
N PRO A 165 -12.93 21.74 12.75
CA PRO A 165 -13.38 22.19 11.45
C PRO A 165 -12.76 23.57 11.21
N ASN A 166 -12.05 23.74 10.10
CA ASN A 166 -11.35 24.98 9.69
C ASN A 166 -9.96 25.26 10.29
N HIS A 167 -9.35 24.36 11.08
CA HIS A 167 -7.96 24.58 11.49
C HIS A 167 -7.01 24.52 10.27
N PRO A 168 -6.21 25.55 9.96
CA PRO A 168 -5.44 25.61 8.70
C PRO A 168 -4.41 24.47 8.60
N ASP A 169 -3.80 24.10 9.72
CA ASP A 169 -2.69 23.13 9.72
C ASP A 169 -3.11 21.66 9.83
N VAL A 170 -4.42 21.37 9.93
CA VAL A 170 -4.92 19.99 9.90
C VAL A 170 -5.21 19.61 8.46
N LEU A 171 -4.36 18.76 7.89
CA LEU A 171 -4.39 18.41 6.46
C LEU A 171 -4.78 16.95 6.29
N LEU A 172 -5.74 16.69 5.39
CA LEU A 172 -6.04 15.34 4.92
C LEU A 172 -5.32 15.10 3.60
N VAL A 173 -4.15 14.47 3.66
CA VAL A 173 -3.29 14.24 2.50
C VAL A 173 -3.78 13.00 1.75
N ASN A 174 -4.05 13.14 0.45
CA ASN A 174 -4.30 11.99 -0.42
C ASN A 174 -2.98 11.23 -0.61
N VAL A 175 -2.95 9.95 -0.25
CA VAL A 175 -1.80 9.09 -0.48
C VAL A 175 -1.92 8.56 -1.91
N PRO A 176 -1.01 8.94 -2.83
CA PRO A 176 -1.09 8.51 -4.22
C PRO A 176 -1.05 6.99 -4.30
N MET A 177 -2.04 6.41 -4.97
CA MET A 177 -2.09 4.99 -5.30
C MET A 177 -2.28 4.83 -6.79
N LEU A 178 -1.64 3.81 -7.34
CA LEU A 178 -1.93 3.30 -8.67
C LEU A 178 -2.89 2.12 -8.49
N PRO A 179 -4.15 2.19 -8.95
CA PRO A 179 -5.07 1.06 -8.88
C PRO A 179 -4.48 -0.12 -9.63
N SER A 180 -4.20 -1.21 -8.92
CA SER A 180 -3.59 -2.41 -9.51
C SER A 180 -4.53 -3.13 -10.48
N SER A 181 -5.85 -2.95 -10.31
CA SER A 181 -6.90 -3.59 -11.11
C SER A 181 -6.76 -3.35 -12.62
N HIS A 182 -6.14 -2.26 -13.07
CA HIS A 182 -5.92 -1.98 -14.49
C HIS A 182 -4.75 -2.76 -15.12
N PHE A 183 -3.82 -3.28 -14.30
CA PHE A 183 -2.75 -4.17 -14.76
C PHE A 183 -3.15 -5.66 -14.68
N ILE A 184 -4.25 -5.99 -13.97
CA ILE A 184 -4.66 -7.37 -13.68
C ILE A 184 -6.03 -7.73 -14.32
N ALA A 185 -6.82 -6.75 -14.79
CA ALA A 185 -8.15 -6.96 -15.37
C ALA A 185 -8.23 -7.98 -16.53
N PRO A 186 -7.24 -8.14 -17.44
CA PRO A 186 -7.31 -9.20 -18.44
C PRO A 186 -7.17 -10.63 -17.86
N TYR A 187 -6.71 -10.77 -16.61
CA TYR A 187 -6.30 -12.05 -16.02
C TYR A 187 -7.18 -12.54 -14.86
N LEU A 188 -8.11 -11.72 -14.34
CA LEU A 188 -8.95 -12.07 -13.18
C LEU A 188 -10.30 -12.72 -13.53
N THR A 189 -10.58 -13.06 -14.79
CA THR A 189 -11.82 -13.77 -15.17
C THR A 189 -11.78 -15.28 -14.93
N THR A 190 -10.98 -15.76 -13.98
CA THR A 190 -11.04 -17.15 -13.50
C THR A 190 -10.93 -17.20 -11.97
N GLN A 191 -12.06 -17.54 -11.33
CA GLN A 191 -12.14 -17.76 -9.88
C GLN A 191 -11.06 -18.74 -9.42
N THR A 192 -10.10 -18.26 -8.61
CA THR A 192 -9.19 -19.14 -7.87
C THR A 192 -8.82 -18.50 -6.53
N SER A 193 -8.78 -19.32 -5.49
CA SER A 193 -8.62 -19.01 -4.06
C SER A 193 -7.46 -18.04 -3.73
N ALA A 194 -7.57 -17.30 -2.62
CA ALA A 194 -6.60 -16.25 -2.22
C ALA A 194 -5.12 -16.70 -2.10
N SER A 195 -4.85 -17.99 -1.94
CA SER A 195 -3.50 -18.57 -1.91
C SER A 195 -2.86 -18.67 -3.30
N SER A 196 -3.65 -18.97 -4.34
CA SER A 196 -3.13 -19.07 -5.72
C SER A 196 -2.91 -17.70 -6.37
N ALA A 197 -3.59 -16.65 -5.87
CA ALA A 197 -3.40 -15.29 -6.38
C ALA A 197 -2.00 -14.73 -6.06
N PHE A 198 -1.44 -15.03 -4.88
CA PHE A 198 -0.08 -14.62 -4.51
C PHE A 198 1.01 -15.38 -5.29
N GLU A 199 0.83 -16.67 -5.52
CA GLU A 199 1.76 -17.50 -6.31
C GLU A 199 1.69 -17.13 -7.81
N GLN A 200 0.50 -16.87 -8.35
CA GLN A 200 0.34 -16.36 -9.71
C GLN A 200 0.87 -14.93 -9.84
N GLN A 201 0.76 -14.08 -8.81
CA GLN A 201 1.32 -12.73 -8.83
C GLN A 201 2.85 -12.75 -8.83
N GLN A 202 3.48 -13.67 -8.09
CA GLN A 202 4.93 -13.90 -8.19
C GLN A 202 5.31 -14.40 -9.59
N GLN A 203 4.56 -15.35 -10.15
CA GLN A 203 4.83 -15.85 -11.50
C GLN A 203 4.60 -14.80 -12.61
N ILE A 204 3.61 -13.92 -12.49
CA ILE A 204 3.34 -12.86 -13.48
C ILE A 204 4.38 -11.75 -13.40
N LEU A 205 4.79 -11.36 -12.18
CA LEU A 205 5.92 -10.46 -11.98
C LEU A 205 7.19 -11.07 -12.58
N ASP A 206 7.43 -12.36 -12.35
CA ASP A 206 8.54 -13.11 -12.95
C ASP A 206 8.45 -13.18 -14.48
N VAL A 207 7.26 -13.34 -15.06
CA VAL A 207 7.08 -13.33 -16.53
C VAL A 207 7.36 -11.94 -17.10
N SER A 208 6.81 -10.88 -16.49
CA SER A 208 7.04 -9.50 -16.98
C SER A 208 8.51 -9.07 -16.83
N GLU A 209 9.16 -9.44 -15.73
CA GLU A 209 10.59 -9.19 -15.52
C GLU A 209 11.44 -10.03 -16.49
N ARG A 210 11.08 -11.30 -16.73
CA ARG A 210 11.73 -12.13 -17.75
C ARG A 210 11.58 -11.55 -19.15
N THR A 211 10.43 -11.00 -19.51
CA THR A 211 10.23 -10.34 -20.81
C THR A 211 11.14 -9.12 -20.96
N ARG A 212 11.28 -8.28 -19.93
CA ARG A 212 12.19 -7.12 -19.94
C ARG A 212 13.65 -7.54 -20.04
N CYS A 213 14.05 -8.57 -19.27
CA CYS A 213 15.40 -9.14 -19.36
C CYS A 213 15.68 -9.72 -20.77
N GLN A 214 14.71 -10.42 -21.36
CA GLN A 214 14.81 -10.95 -22.71
C GLN A 214 14.99 -9.83 -23.75
N GLN A 215 14.20 -8.76 -23.66
CA GLN A 215 14.33 -7.59 -24.55
C GLN A 215 15.73 -6.98 -24.52
N VAL A 216 16.30 -6.79 -23.31
CA VAL A 216 17.67 -6.30 -23.18
C VAL A 216 18.66 -7.28 -23.81
N VAL A 217 18.54 -8.58 -23.54
CA VAL A 217 19.46 -9.57 -24.10
C VAL A 217 19.40 -9.64 -25.64
N GLU A 218 18.21 -9.45 -26.22
CA GLU A 218 18.01 -9.38 -27.67
C GLU A 218 18.57 -8.10 -28.30
N ALA A 219 18.57 -6.98 -27.56
CA ALA A 219 19.13 -5.71 -28.02
C ALA A 219 20.67 -5.67 -27.93
N LEU A 220 21.28 -6.54 -27.13
CA LEU A 220 22.73 -6.57 -26.91
C LEU A 220 23.47 -7.46 -27.92
N THR A 221 24.67 -7.03 -28.28
CA THR A 221 25.60 -7.88 -29.04
C THR A 221 26.09 -9.07 -28.19
N PRO A 222 26.60 -10.15 -28.81
CA PRO A 222 27.12 -11.31 -28.08
C PRO A 222 28.18 -10.97 -27.03
N ARG A 223 29.04 -9.98 -27.32
CA ARG A 223 30.07 -9.50 -26.39
C ARG A 223 29.48 -8.73 -25.21
N GLN A 224 28.51 -7.86 -25.44
CA GLN A 224 27.81 -7.16 -24.36
C GLN A 224 27.00 -8.12 -23.49
N CYS A 225 26.38 -9.14 -24.09
CA CYS A 225 25.66 -10.18 -23.35
C CYS A 225 26.60 -11.00 -22.45
N ALA A 226 27.83 -11.30 -22.90
CA ALA A 226 28.83 -11.95 -22.06
C ALA A 226 29.22 -11.09 -20.85
N VAL A 227 29.39 -9.78 -21.03
CA VAL A 227 29.62 -8.81 -19.94
C VAL A 227 28.44 -8.75 -18.98
N LEU A 228 27.21 -8.71 -19.50
CA LEU A 228 25.99 -8.71 -18.70
C LEU A 228 25.87 -9.99 -17.83
N ARG A 229 26.15 -11.17 -18.41
CA ARG A 229 26.16 -12.44 -17.66
C ARG A 229 27.20 -12.46 -16.53
N ALA A 230 28.38 -11.91 -16.80
CA ALA A 230 29.44 -11.80 -15.78
C ALA A 230 29.01 -10.88 -14.62
N PHE A 231 28.32 -9.77 -14.92
CA PHE A 231 27.71 -8.94 -13.87
C PHE A 231 26.53 -9.62 -13.16
N ALA A 232 25.74 -10.42 -13.86
CA ALA A 232 24.64 -11.21 -13.28
C ALA A 232 25.15 -12.23 -12.25
N GLN A 233 26.35 -12.79 -12.46
CA GLN A 233 27.07 -13.66 -11.51
C GLN A 233 27.61 -12.90 -10.28
N GLY A 234 27.45 -11.58 -10.25
CA GLY A 234 27.85 -10.72 -9.13
C GLY A 234 29.31 -10.26 -9.15
N LEU A 235 30.00 -10.43 -10.28
CA LEU A 235 31.38 -9.98 -10.45
C LEU A 235 31.46 -8.47 -10.55
N ASN A 236 32.53 -7.89 -9.98
CA ASN A 236 32.84 -6.47 -10.12
C ASN A 236 33.50 -6.17 -11.49
N PRO A 237 33.59 -4.89 -11.92
CA PRO A 237 34.13 -4.55 -13.23
C PRO A 237 35.55 -5.08 -13.52
N GLN A 238 36.41 -5.18 -12.50
CA GLN A 238 37.76 -5.71 -12.65
C GLN A 238 37.76 -7.24 -12.82
N GLU A 239 36.89 -7.93 -12.08
CA GLU A 239 36.69 -9.37 -12.21
C GLU A 239 36.09 -9.74 -13.57
N VAL A 240 35.13 -8.94 -14.07
CA VAL A 240 34.58 -9.09 -15.42
C VAL A 240 35.65 -8.93 -16.49
N ALA A 241 36.50 -7.89 -16.37
CA ALA A 241 37.62 -7.65 -17.28
C ALA A 241 38.59 -8.84 -17.31
N ASN A 242 38.92 -9.38 -16.12
CA ASN A 242 39.80 -10.53 -15.97
C ASN A 242 39.18 -11.80 -16.57
N GLN A 243 37.91 -12.08 -16.29
CA GLN A 243 37.21 -13.28 -16.75
C GLN A 243 37.00 -13.30 -18.27
N LEU A 244 36.71 -12.15 -18.86
CA LEU A 244 36.46 -12.05 -20.30
C LEU A 244 37.73 -11.71 -21.10
N HIS A 245 38.87 -11.56 -20.42
CA HIS A 245 40.16 -11.17 -21.02
C HIS A 245 40.08 -9.90 -21.86
N ILE A 246 39.41 -8.87 -21.35
CA ILE A 246 39.24 -7.56 -22.00
C ILE A 246 39.73 -6.42 -21.10
N ALA A 247 40.01 -5.26 -21.69
CA ALA A 247 40.38 -4.07 -20.93
C ALA A 247 39.20 -3.55 -20.09
N ILE A 248 39.49 -2.97 -18.91
CA ILE A 248 38.46 -2.39 -18.03
C ILE A 248 37.69 -1.24 -18.71
N SER A 249 38.36 -0.46 -19.56
CA SER A 249 37.73 0.59 -20.37
C SER A 249 36.69 0.03 -21.34
N THR A 250 36.93 -1.18 -21.87
CA THR A 250 35.96 -1.89 -22.72
C THR A 250 34.77 -2.36 -21.89
N VAL A 251 34.97 -2.81 -20.65
CA VAL A 251 33.89 -3.15 -19.72
C VAL A 251 33.03 -1.92 -19.42
N ASP A 252 33.63 -0.76 -19.17
CA ASP A 252 32.89 0.48 -18.91
C ASP A 252 32.08 0.97 -20.11
N SER A 253 32.62 0.83 -21.32
CA SER A 253 31.89 1.13 -22.56
C SER A 253 30.69 0.19 -22.73
N HIS A 254 30.88 -1.13 -22.57
CA HIS A 254 29.78 -2.09 -22.65
C HIS A 254 28.74 -1.88 -21.55
N LYS A 255 29.17 -1.55 -20.33
CA LYS A 255 28.29 -1.24 -19.19
C LYS A 255 27.37 -0.04 -19.49
N THR A 256 27.88 0.97 -20.19
CA THR A 256 27.08 2.15 -20.58
C THR A 256 25.92 1.75 -21.49
N THR A 257 26.21 1.00 -22.57
CA THR A 257 25.17 0.50 -23.48
C THR A 257 24.18 -0.44 -22.78
N ILE A 258 24.68 -1.35 -21.92
CA ILE A 258 23.81 -2.26 -21.15
C ILE A 258 22.84 -1.46 -20.27
N PHE A 259 23.29 -0.39 -19.63
CA PHE A 259 22.42 0.46 -18.83
C PHE A 259 21.43 1.25 -19.66
N GLU A 260 21.80 1.73 -20.84
CA GLU A 260 20.87 2.37 -21.78
C GLU A 260 19.73 1.43 -22.16
N GLU A 261 20.04 0.18 -22.53
CA GLU A 261 19.02 -0.82 -22.83
C GLU A 261 18.15 -1.18 -21.62
N CYS A 262 18.72 -1.20 -20.41
CA CYS A 262 17.95 -1.39 -19.19
C CYS A 262 17.02 -0.19 -18.89
N ILE A 263 17.47 1.04 -19.15
CA ILE A 263 16.64 2.22 -18.98
C ILE A 263 15.44 2.16 -19.93
N ASN A 264 15.67 1.73 -21.19
CA ASN A 264 14.63 1.54 -22.20
C ASN A 264 13.63 0.44 -21.78
N ALA A 265 14.11 -0.75 -21.43
CA ALA A 265 13.24 -1.89 -21.13
C ALA A 265 12.39 -1.70 -19.86
N TRP A 266 12.86 -0.91 -18.88
CA TRP A 266 12.11 -0.59 -17.66
C TRP A 266 11.46 0.80 -17.66
N ASN A 267 11.49 1.55 -18.78
CA ASN A 267 11.01 2.93 -18.88
C ASN A 267 11.49 3.83 -17.73
N LEU A 268 12.77 3.69 -17.35
CA LEU A 268 13.35 4.46 -16.25
C LEU A 268 13.67 5.88 -16.71
N SER A 269 13.65 6.84 -15.79
CA SER A 269 14.14 8.18 -16.07
C SER A 269 15.63 8.14 -16.45
N SER A 270 16.02 8.76 -17.56
CA SER A 270 17.40 8.83 -18.06
C SER A 270 18.38 9.51 -17.09
N ASP A 271 17.90 10.26 -16.10
CA ASP A 271 18.70 10.88 -15.03
C ASP A 271 19.12 9.87 -13.92
N ARG A 272 18.65 8.62 -13.99
CA ARG A 272 18.95 7.60 -12.99
C ARG A 272 20.29 6.93 -13.29
N ARG A 273 21.29 7.15 -12.43
CA ARG A 273 22.56 6.39 -12.48
C ARG A 273 22.34 4.95 -12.01
N LEU A 274 22.34 4.00 -12.94
CA LEU A 274 22.33 2.57 -12.62
C LEU A 274 23.73 2.11 -12.16
N GLN A 275 23.77 1.18 -11.21
CA GLN A 275 25.00 0.56 -10.71
C GLN A 275 25.03 -0.92 -11.10
N TYR A 276 26.21 -1.54 -11.13
CA TYR A 276 26.34 -2.95 -11.54
C TYR A 276 25.54 -3.93 -10.64
N TYR A 277 25.25 -3.54 -9.39
CA TYR A 277 24.33 -4.27 -8.49
C TYR A 277 22.94 -4.46 -9.10
N PHE A 278 22.45 -3.47 -9.86
CA PHE A 278 21.17 -3.56 -10.56
C PHE A 278 21.16 -4.71 -11.59
N LEU A 279 22.26 -4.92 -12.31
CA LEU A 279 22.38 -6.01 -13.28
C LEU A 279 22.34 -7.37 -12.58
N ARG A 280 23.01 -7.48 -11.42
CA ARG A 280 22.96 -8.68 -10.59
C ARG A 280 21.53 -8.97 -10.13
N GLU A 281 20.87 -7.98 -9.53
CA GLU A 281 19.51 -8.12 -8.99
C GLU A 281 18.50 -8.54 -10.07
N LYS A 282 18.61 -7.98 -11.28
CA LYS A 282 17.65 -8.22 -12.37
C LYS A 282 17.94 -9.46 -13.21
N PHE A 283 19.20 -9.79 -13.42
CA PHE A 283 19.58 -10.83 -14.39
C PHE A 283 20.08 -12.14 -13.76
N ALA A 284 20.38 -12.20 -12.46
CA ALA A 284 20.78 -13.43 -11.76
C ALA A 284 19.75 -14.56 -11.97
N ALA A 285 18.50 -14.29 -11.59
CA ALA A 285 17.40 -15.24 -11.77
C ALA A 285 17.06 -15.54 -13.24
N PHE A 286 17.35 -14.59 -14.16
CA PHE A 286 17.10 -14.78 -15.59
C PHE A 286 18.12 -15.72 -16.24
N PHE A 287 19.39 -15.61 -15.86
CA PHE A 287 20.46 -16.50 -16.35
C PHE A 287 20.64 -17.77 -15.51
N GLY A 288 19.96 -17.87 -14.37
CA GLY A 288 20.06 -19.02 -13.46
C GLY A 288 21.39 -19.09 -12.71
N VAL A 289 21.94 -17.93 -12.33
CA VAL A 289 23.24 -17.76 -11.63
C VAL A 289 23.07 -17.04 -10.30
#